data_AF-A0A7J6PR43-F1
#
_entry.id   AF-A0A7J6PR43-F1
#
_cell.length_a   1.000
_cell.length_b   1.000
_cell.length_c   1.000
_cell.angle_alpha   90.00
_cell.angle_beta   90.00
_cell.angle_gamma   90.00
#
_symmetry.space_group_name_H-M   'P 1'
#
loop_
_entity.id
_entity.type
_entity.pdbx_description
1 polymer ?
#
loop_
_entity_poly.entity_id
_entity_poly.type
_entity_poly.pdbx_seq_one_letter_code
_entity_poly.pdbx_strand_id
1 'polypeptide(L)'
;MALDKNAAVQHGEATKVRQVAARMQELHSKFARGEISPAQFQLEEYLCQCEQFPLWCSPIALAELGAGFPVYFDLIKALRNLIVVLFLVSLHANARYGIYFLRQYTLVDHPNDYAVLVSGLPHEATDESEIGEFFRSNAVRDRPIVKALVCFDIAQLFDAVKRKRRVEMDLAEDPGNPHLQAELVAANEALASVAPDREAKIQSSGHAVVIFRYQKDHRYCLRHWNGIWRRLIDLVMSIGIDCSCFDGRPRFKGRRLKVERAPNPTDFQWENLGVTAQHRRTAQLTTLTFISIVIAVCAVACFGLQKLQESLTEDGGPAIL
;
A
#
# COMPACT_ATOMS: atom_id res chain seq x y z
N MET A 1 -21.78 -41.77 -23.01
CA MET A 1 -20.43 -41.79 -23.57
C MET A 1 -19.48 -41.53 -22.41
N ALA A 2 -18.83 -42.56 -21.89
CA ALA A 2 -17.89 -42.41 -20.78
C ALA A 2 -16.57 -41.85 -21.32
N LEU A 3 -16.06 -40.76 -20.73
CA LEU A 3 -14.74 -40.23 -21.06
C LEU A 3 -13.68 -41.26 -20.65
N ASP A 4 -12.89 -41.69 -21.62
CA ASP A 4 -11.76 -42.58 -21.35
C ASP A 4 -10.67 -41.81 -20.58
N LYS A 5 -10.53 -42.15 -19.31
CA LYS A 5 -9.54 -41.54 -18.41
C LYS A 5 -8.11 -41.74 -18.91
N ASN A 6 -7.83 -42.84 -19.62
CA ASN A 6 -6.50 -43.11 -20.14
C ASN A 6 -6.16 -42.18 -21.29
N ALA A 7 -7.11 -41.96 -22.20
CA ALA A 7 -6.96 -40.99 -23.28
C ALA A 7 -6.72 -39.56 -22.74
N ALA A 8 -7.41 -39.17 -21.66
CA ALA A 8 -7.20 -37.86 -21.04
C ALA A 8 -5.81 -37.71 -20.40
N VAL A 9 -5.29 -38.75 -19.74
CA VAL A 9 -3.93 -38.76 -19.17
C VAL A 9 -2.88 -38.70 -20.28
N GLN A 10 -3.06 -39.49 -21.34
CA GLN A 10 -2.14 -39.52 -22.48
C GLN A 10 -2.11 -38.16 -23.19
N HIS A 11 -3.26 -37.52 -23.36
CA HIS A 11 -3.35 -36.16 -23.89
C HIS A 11 -2.65 -35.13 -22.99
N GLY A 12 -2.78 -35.26 -21.67
CA GLY A 12 -2.06 -34.42 -20.69
C GLY A 12 -0.53 -34.59 -20.75
N GLU A 13 -0.03 -35.81 -20.99
CA GLU A 13 1.39 -36.07 -21.17
C GLU A 13 1.93 -35.56 -22.52
N ALA A 14 1.12 -35.65 -23.58
CA ALA A 14 1.47 -35.19 -24.92
C ALA A 14 1.47 -33.66 -25.05
N THR A 15 0.69 -32.96 -24.22
CA THR A 15 0.62 -31.49 -24.19
C THR A 15 1.74 -30.81 -23.40
N LYS A 16 2.64 -31.59 -22.78
CA LYS A 16 3.82 -31.04 -22.10
C LYS A 16 4.80 -30.45 -23.10
N VAL A 17 5.46 -29.36 -22.69
CA VAL A 17 6.47 -28.67 -23.50
C VAL A 17 7.74 -29.52 -23.59
N ARG A 18 8.08 -29.99 -24.80
CA ARG A 18 9.15 -30.97 -25.05
C ARG A 18 10.11 -30.51 -26.14
N GLN A 19 11.34 -31.02 -26.09
CA GLN A 19 12.39 -30.79 -27.07
C GLN A 19 12.13 -31.67 -28.30
N VAL A 20 11.64 -31.07 -29.39
CA VAL A 20 11.22 -31.81 -30.59
C VAL A 20 12.26 -31.70 -31.70
N ALA A 21 13.04 -30.62 -31.75
CA ALA A 21 13.86 -30.31 -32.94
C ALA A 21 14.90 -31.40 -33.24
N ALA A 22 15.63 -31.86 -32.23
CA ALA A 22 16.65 -32.91 -32.38
C ALA A 22 16.03 -34.24 -32.86
N ARG A 23 14.87 -34.61 -32.33
CA ARG A 23 14.18 -35.85 -32.70
C ARG A 23 13.53 -35.75 -34.08
N MET A 24 13.02 -34.57 -34.45
CA MET A 24 12.37 -34.33 -35.76
C MET A 24 13.31 -34.64 -36.92
N GLN A 25 14.60 -34.30 -36.79
CA GLN A 25 15.63 -34.63 -37.78
C GLN A 25 15.83 -36.15 -37.91
N GLU A 26 15.86 -36.87 -36.78
CA GLU A 26 15.92 -38.33 -36.75
C GLU A 26 14.72 -38.93 -37.48
N LEU A 27 13.51 -38.44 -37.17
CA LEU A 27 12.26 -38.88 -37.76
C LEU A 27 12.22 -38.67 -39.29
N HIS A 28 12.62 -37.49 -39.77
CA HIS A 28 12.74 -37.22 -41.21
C HIS A 28 13.70 -38.20 -41.91
N SER A 29 14.82 -38.55 -41.27
CA SER A 29 15.76 -39.52 -41.82
C SER A 29 15.15 -40.93 -41.94
N LYS A 30 14.31 -41.34 -40.98
CA LYS A 30 13.60 -42.64 -41.00
C LYS A 30 12.54 -42.69 -42.09
N PHE A 31 11.81 -41.60 -42.30
CA PHE A 31 10.88 -41.48 -43.42
C PHE A 31 11.58 -41.55 -44.78
N ALA A 32 12.71 -40.84 -44.92
CA ALA A 32 13.50 -40.86 -46.17
C ALA A 32 14.04 -42.26 -46.51
N ARG A 33 14.35 -43.09 -45.50
CA ARG A 33 14.77 -44.49 -45.69
C ARG A 33 13.61 -45.48 -45.87
N GLY A 34 12.36 -45.03 -45.74
CA GLY A 34 11.17 -45.90 -45.82
C GLY A 34 10.97 -46.81 -44.62
N GLU A 35 11.63 -46.55 -43.48
CA GLU A 35 11.53 -47.37 -42.26
C GLU A 35 10.19 -47.17 -41.55
N ILE A 36 9.56 -46.01 -41.73
CA ILE A 36 8.28 -45.66 -41.13
C ILE A 36 7.30 -45.29 -42.24
N SER A 37 6.16 -45.99 -42.30
CA SER A 37 5.06 -45.62 -43.19
C SER A 37 4.28 -44.44 -42.60
N PRO A 38 3.92 -43.40 -43.39
CA PRO A 38 3.10 -42.28 -42.92
C PRO A 38 1.77 -42.71 -42.28
N ALA A 39 1.19 -43.83 -42.74
CA ALA A 39 -0.06 -44.35 -42.20
C ALA A 39 0.05 -44.96 -40.79
N GLN A 40 1.28 -45.28 -40.35
CA GLN A 40 1.55 -45.89 -39.04
C GLN A 40 2.10 -44.88 -38.02
N PHE A 41 2.38 -43.64 -38.42
CA PHE A 41 2.97 -42.65 -37.54
C PHE A 41 1.91 -42.05 -36.61
N GLN A 42 2.07 -42.26 -35.30
CA GLN A 42 1.26 -41.63 -34.26
C GLN A 42 2.05 -40.50 -33.59
N LEU A 43 1.64 -39.25 -33.84
CA LEU A 43 2.32 -38.07 -33.33
C LEU A 43 2.36 -38.03 -31.79
N GLU A 44 1.30 -38.48 -31.13
CA GLU A 44 1.16 -38.44 -29.66
C GLU A 44 2.16 -39.39 -28.98
N GLU A 45 2.30 -40.61 -29.50
CA GLU A 45 3.28 -41.58 -29.00
C GLU A 45 4.70 -41.07 -29.20
N TYR A 46 4.96 -40.45 -30.35
CA TYR A 46 6.24 -39.83 -30.65
C TYR A 46 6.56 -38.64 -29.73
N LEU A 47 5.60 -37.74 -29.49
CA LEU A 47 5.78 -36.61 -28.57
C LEU A 47 6.07 -37.09 -27.14
N CYS A 48 5.43 -38.18 -26.69
CA CYS A 48 5.70 -38.76 -25.38
C CYS A 48 7.15 -39.26 -25.20
N GLN A 49 7.83 -39.61 -26.30
CA GLN A 49 9.23 -40.04 -26.30
C GLN A 49 10.23 -38.87 -26.29
N CYS A 50 9.79 -37.65 -26.60
CA CYS A 50 10.63 -36.45 -26.54
C CYS A 50 10.89 -36.02 -25.10
N GLU A 51 12.10 -35.53 -24.81
CA GLU A 51 12.47 -35.05 -23.49
C GLU A 51 11.74 -33.74 -23.15
N GLN A 52 11.34 -33.57 -21.89
CA GLN A 52 10.75 -32.31 -21.42
C GLN A 52 11.83 -31.26 -21.20
N PHE A 53 11.49 -29.98 -21.35
CA PHE A 53 12.42 -28.91 -20.97
C PHE A 53 12.60 -28.89 -19.45
N PRO A 54 13.83 -28.89 -18.92
CA PRO A 54 14.04 -28.70 -17.50
C PRO A 54 13.66 -27.26 -17.12
N LEU A 55 13.12 -27.07 -15.91
CA LEU A 55 12.71 -25.76 -15.37
C LEU A 55 13.84 -24.71 -15.35
N TRP A 56 15.09 -25.16 -15.49
CA TRP A 56 16.31 -24.36 -15.43
C TRP A 56 17.11 -24.41 -16.74
N CYS A 57 16.50 -24.78 -17.86
CA CYS A 57 17.17 -24.70 -19.16
C CYS A 57 17.57 -23.26 -19.50
N SER A 58 18.60 -23.13 -20.34
CA SER A 58 18.98 -21.84 -20.92
C SER A 58 17.83 -21.30 -21.78
N PRO A 59 17.53 -19.98 -21.75
CA PRO A 59 16.50 -19.39 -22.61
C PRO A 59 16.68 -19.75 -24.09
N ILE A 60 17.92 -19.93 -24.55
CA ILE A 60 18.18 -20.29 -25.94
C ILE A 60 17.67 -21.69 -26.31
N ALA A 61 17.58 -22.61 -25.35
CA ALA A 61 16.99 -23.93 -25.59
C ALA A 61 15.48 -23.82 -25.85
N LEU A 62 14.81 -22.82 -25.25
CA LEU A 62 13.40 -22.53 -25.48
C LEU A 62 13.14 -21.87 -26.84
N ALA A 63 14.18 -21.50 -27.59
CA ALA A 63 14.02 -20.97 -28.95
C ALA A 63 13.37 -22.00 -29.89
N GLU A 64 13.47 -23.30 -29.59
CA GLU A 64 12.73 -24.36 -30.29
C GLU A 64 11.20 -24.17 -30.25
N LEU A 65 10.69 -23.50 -29.20
CA LEU A 65 9.27 -23.21 -29.03
C LEU A 65 8.81 -21.94 -29.75
N GLY A 66 9.76 -21.23 -30.37
CA GLY A 66 9.56 -19.94 -31.02
C GLY A 66 10.23 -18.78 -30.27
N ALA A 67 10.51 -17.70 -30.99
CA ALA A 67 11.24 -16.54 -30.49
C ALA A 67 10.59 -15.85 -29.28
N GLY A 68 9.27 -16.01 -29.09
CA GLY A 68 8.54 -15.38 -27.97
C GLY A 68 8.77 -16.04 -26.60
N PHE A 69 9.11 -17.32 -26.54
CA PHE A 69 9.29 -18.03 -25.26
C PHE A 69 10.51 -17.58 -24.47
N PRO A 70 11.71 -17.44 -25.08
CA PRO A 70 12.89 -16.90 -24.38
C PRO A 70 12.60 -15.53 -23.73
N VAL A 71 11.97 -14.63 -24.50
CA VAL A 71 11.57 -13.29 -24.04
C VAL A 71 10.61 -13.35 -22.86
N TYR A 72 9.57 -14.21 -22.94
CA TYR A 72 8.62 -14.37 -21.86
C TYR A 72 9.28 -14.82 -20.56
N PHE A 73 10.17 -15.82 -20.61
CA PHE A 73 10.85 -16.31 -19.42
C PHE A 73 11.84 -15.29 -18.84
N ASP A 74 12.51 -14.52 -19.68
CA ASP A 74 13.37 -13.44 -19.22
C ASP A 74 12.58 -12.29 -18.58
N LEU A 75 11.38 -11.98 -19.09
CA LEU A 75 10.43 -11.07 -18.44
C LEU A 75 10.00 -11.58 -17.06
N ILE A 76 9.63 -12.86 -16.94
CA ILE A 76 9.24 -13.45 -15.65
C ILE A 76 10.40 -13.42 -14.64
N LYS A 77 11.63 -13.71 -15.08
CA LYS A 77 12.83 -13.58 -14.24
C LYS A 77 13.06 -12.14 -13.81
N ALA A 78 12.90 -11.17 -14.72
CA ALA A 78 13.01 -9.76 -14.42
C ALA A 78 11.96 -9.31 -13.39
N LEU A 79 10.70 -9.71 -13.56
CA LEU A 79 9.62 -9.41 -12.62
C LEU A 79 9.88 -9.99 -11.23
N ARG A 80 10.31 -11.26 -11.15
CA ARG A 80 10.70 -11.90 -9.90
C ARG A 80 11.83 -11.13 -9.22
N ASN A 81 12.89 -10.80 -9.95
CA ASN A 81 14.03 -10.07 -9.42
C ASN A 81 13.60 -8.68 -8.92
N LEU A 82 12.71 -7.99 -9.66
CA LEU A 82 12.14 -6.71 -9.25
C LEU A 82 11.37 -6.83 -7.93
N ILE A 83 10.51 -7.85 -7.78
CA ILE A 83 9.76 -8.09 -6.54
C ILE A 83 10.72 -8.32 -5.36
N VAL A 84 11.78 -9.11 -5.56
CA VAL A 84 12.79 -9.36 -4.52
C VAL A 84 13.53 -8.07 -4.16
N VAL A 85 13.94 -7.26 -5.15
CA VAL A 85 14.59 -5.97 -4.90
C VAL A 85 13.66 -5.02 -4.13
N LEU A 86 12.40 -4.89 -4.54
CA LEU A 86 11.42 -4.05 -3.85
C LEU A 86 11.19 -4.51 -2.41
N PHE A 87 11.12 -5.83 -2.18
CA PHE A 87 11.02 -6.40 -0.84
C PHE A 87 12.25 -6.07 0.02
N LEU A 88 13.46 -6.23 -0.52
CA LEU A 88 14.70 -5.91 0.19
C LEU A 88 14.84 -4.41 0.48
N VAL A 89 14.49 -3.54 -0.49
CA VAL A 89 14.47 -2.09 -0.30
C VAL A 89 13.45 -1.72 0.77
N SER A 90 12.27 -2.31 0.76
CA SER A 90 11.25 -2.10 1.79
C SER A 90 11.75 -2.55 3.17
N LEU A 91 12.37 -3.73 3.26
CA LEU A 91 12.92 -4.24 4.52
C LEU A 91 14.07 -3.36 5.03
N HIS A 92 14.96 -2.90 4.14
CA HIS A 92 16.05 -1.99 4.46
C HIS A 92 15.53 -0.63 4.92
N ALA A 93 14.55 -0.06 4.21
CA ALA A 93 13.89 1.18 4.58
C ALA A 93 13.25 1.04 5.96
N ASN A 94 12.45 -0.01 6.19
CA ASN A 94 11.82 -0.27 7.48
C ASN A 94 12.84 -0.47 8.61
N ALA A 95 13.95 -1.18 8.35
CA ALA A 95 15.02 -1.36 9.32
C ALA A 95 15.75 -0.04 9.63
N ARG A 96 16.06 0.77 8.61
CA ARG A 96 16.64 2.10 8.80
C ARG A 96 15.68 3.02 9.52
N TYR A 97 14.43 3.13 9.10
CA TYR A 97 13.41 3.90 9.80
C TYR A 97 13.28 3.44 11.25
N GLY A 98 13.31 2.13 11.51
CA GLY A 98 13.34 1.58 12.86
C GLY A 98 14.57 2.02 13.66
N ILE A 99 15.78 1.97 13.08
CA ILE A 99 17.03 2.36 13.76
C ILE A 99 17.13 3.88 13.93
N TYR A 100 16.77 4.69 12.92
CA TYR A 100 16.68 6.15 13.04
C TYR A 100 15.69 6.54 14.12
N PHE A 101 14.53 5.88 14.12
CA PHE A 101 13.54 6.02 15.18
C PHE A 101 14.09 5.58 16.54
N LEU A 102 15.01 4.63 16.65
CA LEU A 102 15.65 4.32 17.93
C LEU A 102 16.77 5.29 18.31
N ARG A 103 17.51 5.84 17.34
CA ARG A 103 18.71 6.68 17.56
C ARG A 103 18.39 8.13 17.89
N GLN A 104 17.28 8.68 17.37
CA GLN A 104 16.87 10.05 17.71
C GLN A 104 16.47 10.23 19.18
N TYR A 105 16.30 9.15 19.94
CA TYR A 105 15.66 9.15 21.25
C TYR A 105 16.61 9.26 22.45
N THR A 106 17.92 9.31 22.24
CA THR A 106 18.87 9.17 23.35
C THR A 106 19.42 10.48 23.92
N LEU A 107 19.14 11.66 23.33
CA LEU A 107 19.83 12.89 23.72
C LEU A 107 18.98 14.17 23.87
N VAL A 108 17.74 14.20 23.37
CA VAL A 108 16.86 15.37 23.51
C VAL A 108 15.47 14.90 23.92
N ASP A 109 14.98 15.37 25.06
CA ASP A 109 13.60 15.16 25.48
C ASP A 109 12.68 15.90 24.51
N HIS A 110 12.01 15.17 23.64
CA HIS A 110 11.03 15.75 22.73
C HIS A 110 9.63 15.68 23.36
N PRO A 111 8.73 16.65 23.10
CA PRO A 111 7.37 16.64 23.64
C PRO A 111 6.59 15.35 23.31
N ASN A 112 6.89 14.74 22.17
CA ASN A 112 6.30 13.47 21.73
C ASN A 112 6.74 12.25 22.57
N ASP A 113 7.74 12.37 23.44
CA ASP A 113 8.11 11.31 24.39
C ASP A 113 7.16 11.20 25.58
N TYR A 114 6.31 12.21 25.75
CA TYR A 114 5.35 12.31 26.85
C TYR A 114 3.91 12.22 26.34
N ALA A 115 3.67 12.22 25.03
CA ALA A 115 2.34 12.33 24.46
C ALA A 115 1.99 11.13 23.55
N VAL A 116 0.80 10.55 23.76
CA VAL A 116 0.20 9.60 22.81
C VAL A 116 -0.93 10.26 22.03
N LEU A 117 -1.01 9.94 20.74
CA LEU A 117 -2.17 10.22 19.90
C LEU A 117 -3.15 9.05 20.01
N VAL A 118 -4.38 9.38 20.35
CA VAL A 118 -5.49 8.44 20.49
C VAL A 118 -6.44 8.69 19.33
N SER A 119 -6.77 7.65 18.57
CA SER A 119 -7.74 7.68 17.47
C SER A 119 -8.89 6.71 17.73
N GLY A 120 -10.05 6.97 17.11
CA GLY A 120 -11.23 6.13 17.23
C GLY A 120 -12.16 6.53 18.37
N LEU A 121 -11.98 7.74 18.92
CA LEU A 121 -12.91 8.32 19.86
C LEU A 121 -14.25 8.64 19.15
N PRO A 122 -15.37 8.59 19.88
CA PRO A 122 -16.63 9.13 19.38
C PRO A 122 -16.53 10.64 19.08
N HIS A 123 -17.30 11.16 18.12
CA HIS A 123 -17.31 12.58 17.77
C HIS A 123 -17.91 13.45 18.89
N GLU A 124 -18.71 12.85 19.76
CA GLU A 124 -19.28 13.43 20.97
C GLU A 124 -18.31 13.46 22.17
N ALA A 125 -17.12 12.84 22.06
CA ALA A 125 -16.13 12.84 23.13
C ALA A 125 -15.33 14.15 23.14
N THR A 126 -15.91 15.18 23.77
CA THR A 126 -15.30 16.51 23.94
C THR A 126 -14.76 16.77 25.35
N ASP A 127 -15.13 15.95 26.34
CA ASP A 127 -14.69 16.10 27.71
C ASP A 127 -13.26 15.55 27.91
N GLU A 128 -12.30 16.47 28.04
CA GLU A 128 -10.90 16.17 28.32
C GLU A 128 -10.73 15.39 29.64
N SER A 129 -11.58 15.66 30.64
CA SER A 129 -11.48 15.02 31.96
C SER A 129 -11.90 13.55 31.90
N GLU A 130 -12.97 13.24 31.17
CA GLU A 130 -13.45 11.87 30.93
C GLU A 130 -12.38 11.03 30.21
N ILE A 131 -11.76 11.59 29.17
CA ILE A 131 -10.69 10.90 28.42
C ILE A 131 -9.48 10.70 29.34
N GLY A 132 -9.10 11.71 30.12
CA GLY A 132 -8.01 11.62 31.09
C GLY A 132 -8.25 10.52 32.13
N GLU A 133 -9.45 10.45 32.71
CA GLU A 133 -9.83 9.45 33.71
C GLU A 133 -9.84 8.03 33.13
N PHE A 134 -10.31 7.87 31.89
CA PHE A 134 -10.24 6.59 31.19
C PHE A 134 -8.80 6.08 31.08
N PHE A 135 -7.85 6.92 30.63
CA PHE A 135 -6.45 6.52 30.54
C PHE A 135 -5.80 6.30 31.91
N ARG A 136 -6.22 7.05 32.94
CA ARG A 136 -5.74 6.86 34.32
C ARG A 136 -6.11 5.46 34.84
N SER A 137 -7.36 5.07 34.66
CA SER A 137 -7.90 3.77 35.09
C SER A 137 -7.35 2.59 34.29
N ASN A 138 -7.16 2.77 32.98
CA ASN A 138 -6.91 1.65 32.06
C ASN A 138 -5.45 1.53 31.59
N ALA A 139 -4.73 2.65 31.45
CA ALA A 139 -3.41 2.63 30.83
C ALA A 139 -2.27 2.57 31.83
N VAL A 140 -2.37 3.28 32.96
CA VAL A 140 -1.19 3.51 33.81
C VAL A 140 -1.40 3.22 35.31
N ARG A 141 -2.59 2.76 35.75
CA ARG A 141 -2.94 2.39 37.14
C ARG A 141 -2.44 3.41 38.17
N ASP A 142 -3.22 4.48 38.36
CA ASP A 142 -3.02 5.54 39.37
C ASP A 142 -1.81 6.46 39.15
N ARG A 143 -1.26 6.50 37.93
CA ARG A 143 -0.19 7.46 37.59
C ARG A 143 -0.75 8.78 37.04
N PRO A 144 -0.05 9.91 37.29
CA PRO A 144 -0.53 11.21 36.90
C PRO A 144 -0.47 11.42 35.38
N ILE A 145 -1.63 11.68 34.80
CA ILE A 145 -1.78 12.26 33.46
C ILE A 145 -1.80 13.78 33.63
N VAL A 146 -1.01 14.48 32.83
CA VAL A 146 -0.88 15.94 32.88
C VAL A 146 -2.13 16.58 32.28
N LYS A 147 -2.49 16.17 31.06
CA LYS A 147 -3.64 16.69 30.34
C LYS A 147 -4.04 15.73 29.22
N ALA A 148 -5.34 15.69 28.89
CA ALA A 148 -5.83 15.18 27.62
C ALA A 148 -6.32 16.36 26.80
N LEU A 149 -5.97 16.41 25.51
CA LEU A 149 -6.36 17.46 24.58
C LEU A 149 -7.23 16.84 23.50
N VAL A 150 -8.48 17.28 23.38
CA VAL A 150 -9.35 16.84 22.28
C VAL A 150 -8.93 17.54 21.00
N CYS A 151 -8.75 16.76 19.93
CA CYS A 151 -8.47 17.30 18.62
C CYS A 151 -9.79 17.56 17.90
N PHE A 152 -10.03 18.80 17.50
CA PHE A 152 -11.23 19.19 16.78
C PHE A 152 -11.05 19.09 15.27
N ASP A 153 -12.15 18.90 14.54
CA ASP A 153 -12.12 19.03 13.08
C ASP A 153 -12.06 20.52 12.72
N ILE A 154 -10.87 20.93 12.25
CA ILE A 154 -10.56 22.32 11.92
C ILE A 154 -10.50 22.56 10.42
N ALA A 155 -10.94 21.61 9.58
CA ALA A 155 -10.90 21.78 8.12
C ALA A 155 -11.63 23.07 7.68
N GLN A 156 -12.82 23.31 8.23
CA GLN A 156 -13.62 24.51 7.94
C GLN A 156 -12.92 25.80 8.40
N LEU A 157 -12.24 25.75 9.55
CA LEU A 157 -11.47 26.89 10.05
C LEU A 157 -10.27 27.19 9.14
N PHE A 158 -9.54 26.16 8.73
CA PHE A 158 -8.40 26.29 7.82
C PHE A 158 -8.82 26.83 6.46
N ASP A 159 -9.94 26.36 5.91
CA ASP A 159 -10.49 26.88 4.66
C ASP A 159 -10.87 28.36 4.77
N ALA A 160 -11.49 28.76 5.88
CA ALA A 160 -11.84 30.15 6.15
C ALA A 160 -10.58 31.04 6.32
N VAL A 161 -9.55 30.57 7.04
CA VAL A 161 -8.28 31.29 7.20
C VAL A 161 -7.56 31.42 5.85
N LYS A 162 -7.51 30.34 5.06
CA LYS A 162 -6.87 30.33 3.74
C LYS A 162 -7.62 31.22 2.75
N ARG A 163 -8.95 31.27 2.84
CA ARG A 163 -9.77 32.20 2.04
C ARG A 163 -9.47 33.64 2.42
N LYS A 164 -9.52 33.97 3.73
CA LYS A 164 -9.16 35.31 4.23
C LYS A 164 -7.78 35.75 3.74
N ARG A 165 -6.76 34.90 3.90
CA ARG A 165 -5.39 35.22 3.50
C ARG A 165 -5.25 35.46 2.00
N ARG A 166 -5.97 34.71 1.16
CA ARG A 166 -5.99 34.94 -0.30
C ARG A 166 -6.58 36.31 -0.62
N VAL A 167 -7.75 36.62 -0.04
CA VAL A 167 -8.42 37.91 -0.26
C VAL A 167 -7.57 39.08 0.24
N GLU A 168 -6.88 38.92 1.38
CA GLU A 168 -5.96 39.96 1.89
C GLU A 168 -4.77 40.19 0.95
N MET A 169 -4.24 39.14 0.32
CA MET A 169 -3.19 39.28 -0.69
C MET A 169 -3.71 39.99 -1.95
N ASP A 170 -4.87 39.58 -2.47
CA ASP A 170 -5.47 40.19 -3.65
C ASP A 170 -5.86 41.67 -3.38
N LEU A 171 -6.33 41.98 -2.16
CA LEU A 171 -6.66 43.35 -1.75
C LEU A 171 -5.41 44.22 -1.56
N ALA A 172 -4.27 43.63 -1.22
CA ALA A 172 -3.00 44.35 -1.19
C ALA A 172 -2.51 44.74 -2.59
N GLU A 173 -2.89 43.98 -3.62
CA GLU A 173 -2.62 44.31 -5.03
C GLU A 173 -3.62 45.34 -5.59
N ASP A 174 -4.91 45.23 -5.24
CA ASP A 174 -5.97 46.15 -5.67
C ASP A 174 -6.86 46.63 -4.49
N PRO A 175 -6.41 47.66 -3.74
CA PRO A 175 -7.11 48.11 -2.53
C PRO A 175 -8.47 48.78 -2.83
N GLY A 176 -8.71 49.20 -4.07
CA GLY A 176 -9.94 49.89 -4.49
C GLY A 176 -11.09 48.94 -4.83
N ASN A 177 -10.86 47.62 -4.83
CA ASN A 177 -11.84 46.65 -5.29
C ASN A 177 -12.94 46.39 -4.24
N PRO A 178 -14.20 46.82 -4.47
CA PRO A 178 -15.29 46.64 -3.51
C PRO A 178 -15.69 45.18 -3.33
N HIS A 179 -15.46 44.31 -4.32
CA HIS A 179 -15.76 42.88 -4.23
C HIS A 179 -14.81 42.18 -3.24
N LEU A 180 -13.51 42.48 -3.30
CA LEU A 180 -12.51 41.91 -2.38
C LEU A 180 -12.77 42.36 -0.94
N GLN A 181 -13.17 43.62 -0.74
CA GLN A 181 -13.54 44.12 0.59
C GLN A 181 -14.78 43.39 1.14
N ALA A 182 -15.82 43.20 0.33
CA ALA A 182 -17.00 42.44 0.72
C ALA A 182 -16.66 40.96 1.04
N GLU A 183 -15.78 40.35 0.25
CA GLU A 183 -15.33 38.98 0.50
C GLU A 183 -14.48 38.85 1.77
N LEU A 184 -13.67 39.86 2.09
CA LEU A 184 -12.90 39.90 3.34
C LEU A 184 -13.82 39.97 4.56
N VAL A 185 -14.89 40.77 4.48
CA VAL A 185 -15.92 40.82 5.53
C VAL A 185 -16.59 39.46 5.69
N ALA A 186 -17.03 38.84 4.58
CA ALA A 186 -17.63 37.51 4.62
C ALA A 186 -16.69 36.43 5.18
N ALA A 187 -15.40 36.50 4.86
CA ALA A 187 -14.39 35.57 5.40
C ALA A 187 -14.16 35.79 6.90
N ASN A 188 -14.14 37.04 7.37
CA ASN A 188 -14.06 37.35 8.80
C ASN A 188 -15.31 36.89 9.56
N GLU A 189 -16.50 37.03 8.99
CA GLU A 189 -17.74 36.51 9.57
C GLU A 189 -17.74 34.97 9.64
N ALA A 190 -17.25 34.30 8.60
CA ALA A 190 -17.07 32.85 8.59
C ALA A 190 -16.05 32.40 9.67
N LEU A 191 -14.96 33.14 9.87
CA LEU A 191 -14.02 32.86 10.96
C LEU A 191 -14.64 33.08 12.34
N ALA A 192 -15.42 34.15 12.50
CA ALA A 192 -16.10 34.48 13.75
C ALA A 192 -17.20 33.46 14.10
N SER A 193 -17.81 32.80 13.11
CA SER A 193 -18.80 31.75 13.34
C SER A 193 -18.17 30.41 13.75
N VAL A 194 -16.91 30.17 13.35
CA VAL A 194 -16.14 28.96 13.71
C VAL A 194 -15.28 29.18 14.98
N ALA A 195 -15.18 30.41 15.48
CA ALA A 195 -14.36 30.74 16.63
C ALA A 195 -14.79 29.98 17.91
N PRO A 196 -13.84 29.43 18.68
CA PRO A 196 -14.11 28.51 19.80
C PRO A 196 -14.77 29.17 21.02
N ASP A 197 -14.75 30.50 21.12
CA ASP A 197 -15.36 31.23 22.24
C ASP A 197 -16.89 31.28 22.16
N ARG A 198 -17.47 30.97 21.00
CA ARG A 198 -18.89 30.65 20.91
C ARG A 198 -19.00 29.14 21.10
N GLU A 199 -20.06 28.69 21.79
CA GLU A 199 -20.50 27.29 21.89
C GLU A 199 -20.82 26.64 20.51
N ALA A 200 -20.33 27.23 19.41
CA ALA A 200 -20.21 26.60 18.11
C ALA A 200 -19.64 25.20 18.32
N LYS A 201 -20.49 24.22 18.04
CA LYS A 201 -20.27 22.78 18.20
C LYS A 201 -19.19 22.32 17.22
N ILE A 202 -17.95 22.74 17.40
CA ILE A 202 -16.83 22.16 16.65
C ILE A 202 -16.81 20.69 17.05
N GLN A 203 -17.05 19.82 16.08
CA GLN A 203 -17.10 18.39 16.33
C GLN A 203 -15.69 17.91 16.64
N SER A 204 -15.57 16.97 17.59
CA SER A 204 -14.32 16.25 17.78
C SER A 204 -13.98 15.53 16.49
N SER A 205 -12.70 15.54 16.11
CA SER A 205 -12.19 14.77 14.97
C SER A 205 -12.14 13.25 15.27
N GLY A 206 -12.55 12.81 16.46
CA GLY A 206 -12.36 11.43 16.94
C GLY A 206 -10.91 11.13 17.34
N HIS A 207 -10.12 12.18 17.56
CA HIS A 207 -8.73 12.11 18.00
C HIS A 207 -8.51 12.90 19.30
N ALA A 208 -7.57 12.45 20.12
CA ALA A 208 -7.10 13.20 21.29
C ALA A 208 -5.61 12.97 21.53
N VAL A 209 -4.94 13.94 22.13
CA VAL A 209 -3.54 13.82 22.58
C VAL A 209 -3.53 13.71 24.10
N VAL A 210 -3.01 12.60 24.63
CA VAL A 210 -2.91 12.38 26.08
C VAL A 210 -1.46 12.53 26.50
N ILE A 211 -1.20 13.46 27.42
CA ILE A 211 0.12 13.83 27.88
C ILE A 211 0.37 13.24 29.28
N PHE A 212 1.42 12.44 29.39
CA PHE A 212 1.88 11.80 30.62
C PHE A 212 2.95 12.64 31.29
N ARG A 213 3.03 12.54 32.62
CA ARG A 213 4.08 13.22 33.39
C ARG A 213 5.47 12.63 33.15
N TYR A 214 5.54 11.32 32.89
CA TYR A 214 6.80 10.58 32.77
C TYR A 214 6.87 9.79 31.46
N GLN A 215 8.02 9.81 30.79
CA GLN A 215 8.25 9.03 29.56
C GLN A 215 8.05 7.52 29.76
N LYS A 216 8.35 7.00 30.95
CA LYS A 216 8.14 5.57 31.29
C LYS A 216 6.65 5.17 31.18
N ASP A 217 5.74 6.08 31.53
CA ASP A 217 4.29 5.87 31.56
C ASP A 217 3.73 5.88 30.13
N HIS A 218 4.20 6.85 29.33
CA HIS A 218 3.96 6.89 27.90
C HIS A 218 4.39 5.58 27.20
N ARG A 219 5.63 5.10 27.44
CA ARG A 219 6.13 3.83 26.87
C ARG A 219 5.37 2.60 27.36
N TYR A 220 4.86 2.64 28.60
CA TYR A 220 4.03 1.56 29.14
C TYR A 220 2.67 1.52 28.45
N CYS A 221 2.02 2.68 28.31
CA CYS A 221 0.77 2.85 27.55
C CYS A 221 0.94 2.34 26.11
N LEU A 222 1.99 2.77 25.39
CA LEU A 222 2.23 2.29 24.03
C LEU A 222 2.43 0.78 23.95
N ARG A 223 3.16 0.16 24.89
CA ARG A 223 3.33 -1.30 24.90
C ARG A 223 2.02 -2.04 25.18
N HIS A 224 1.17 -1.50 26.05
CA HIS A 224 -0.13 -2.08 26.35
C HIS A 224 -1.06 -2.11 25.11
N TRP A 225 -1.10 -1.01 24.33
CA TRP A 225 -1.94 -0.92 23.12
C TRP A 225 -1.28 -1.41 21.82
N ASN A 226 0.05 -1.42 21.70
CA ASN A 226 0.75 -1.77 20.44
C ASN A 226 1.53 -3.09 20.48
N GLY A 227 1.15 -4.02 21.37
CA GLY A 227 1.75 -5.36 21.42
C GLY A 227 1.69 -6.10 20.07
N ILE A 228 2.62 -7.03 19.86
CA ILE A 228 2.74 -7.83 18.61
C ILE A 228 1.41 -8.50 18.23
N TRP A 229 0.71 -9.06 19.22
CA TRP A 229 -0.62 -9.65 19.03
C TRP A 229 -1.63 -8.72 18.39
N ARG A 230 -1.53 -7.41 18.65
CA ARG A 230 -2.44 -6.43 18.03
C ARG A 230 -2.17 -6.28 16.55
N ARG A 231 -0.89 -6.20 16.16
CA ARG A 231 -0.53 -6.09 14.74
C ARG A 231 -1.02 -7.30 13.96
N LEU A 232 -0.95 -8.48 14.59
CA LEU A 232 -1.50 -9.70 14.01
C LEU A 232 -3.04 -9.66 13.91
N ILE A 233 -3.75 -9.24 14.97
CA ILE A 233 -5.21 -9.09 14.94
C ILE A 233 -5.65 -8.05 13.90
N ASP A 234 -4.99 -6.90 13.83
CA ASP A 234 -5.29 -5.85 12.85
C ASP A 234 -5.03 -6.34 11.41
N LEU A 235 -4.00 -7.16 11.19
CA LEU A 235 -3.74 -7.82 9.91
C LEU A 235 -4.87 -8.80 9.56
N VAL A 236 -5.28 -9.66 10.48
CA VAL A 236 -6.36 -10.63 10.25
C VAL A 236 -7.69 -9.91 9.98
N MET A 237 -7.98 -8.84 10.71
CA MET A 237 -9.15 -7.98 10.51
C MET A 237 -9.12 -7.26 9.16
N SER A 238 -7.93 -6.91 8.65
CA SER A 238 -7.80 -6.29 7.31
C SER A 238 -8.22 -7.21 6.17
N ILE A 239 -8.22 -8.53 6.40
CA ILE A 239 -8.65 -9.58 5.46
C ILE A 239 -10.17 -9.85 5.61
N GLY A 240 -10.86 -9.15 6.52
CA GLY A 240 -12.30 -9.28 6.73
C GLY A 240 -12.71 -10.36 7.74
N ILE A 241 -11.75 -10.95 8.46
CA ILE A 241 -12.05 -11.90 9.55
C ILE A 241 -12.27 -11.11 10.84
N ASP A 242 -13.51 -11.10 11.32
CA ASP A 242 -13.85 -10.41 12.57
C ASP A 242 -13.37 -11.22 13.80
N CYS A 243 -12.17 -10.89 14.27
CA CYS A 243 -11.59 -11.43 15.49
C CYS A 243 -11.88 -10.56 16.72
N SER A 244 -13.05 -9.89 16.74
CA SER A 244 -13.34 -8.90 17.78
C SER A 244 -13.41 -9.46 19.21
N CYS A 245 -13.72 -10.74 19.39
CA CYS A 245 -13.77 -11.42 20.69
C CYS A 245 -12.39 -11.55 21.37
N PHE A 246 -11.29 -11.50 20.63
CA PHE A 246 -9.93 -11.65 21.17
C PHE A 246 -9.32 -10.33 21.69
N ASP A 247 -9.99 -9.20 21.47
CA ASP A 247 -9.52 -7.89 21.90
C ASP A 247 -9.98 -7.60 23.34
N GLY A 248 -9.25 -8.14 24.32
CA GLY A 248 -9.51 -7.94 25.76
C GLY A 248 -9.19 -6.53 26.28
N ARG A 249 -9.09 -5.55 25.40
CA ARG A 249 -8.69 -4.18 25.73
C ARG A 249 -9.88 -3.31 26.12
N PRO A 250 -9.63 -2.33 26.98
CA PRO A 250 -10.67 -1.40 27.39
C PRO A 250 -11.14 -0.57 26.20
N ARG A 251 -12.46 -0.43 26.10
CA ARG A 251 -13.17 0.33 25.06
C ARG A 251 -13.67 1.64 25.67
N PHE A 252 -13.52 2.74 24.93
CA PHE A 252 -14.07 4.02 25.34
C PHE A 252 -15.45 4.18 24.71
N LYS A 253 -16.50 4.26 25.54
CA LYS A 253 -17.91 4.29 25.09
C LYS A 253 -18.22 3.19 24.06
N GLY A 254 -17.75 1.97 24.31
CA GLY A 254 -17.95 0.82 23.41
C GLY A 254 -17.09 0.81 22.14
N ARG A 255 -16.36 1.89 21.83
CA ARG A 255 -15.47 1.98 20.67
C ARG A 255 -14.05 1.54 20.98
N ARG A 256 -13.38 0.97 19.97
CA ARG A 256 -11.98 0.58 20.03
C ARG A 256 -11.09 1.79 19.80
N LEU A 257 -10.10 1.94 20.66
CA LEU A 257 -9.10 2.99 20.52
C LEU A 257 -7.83 2.46 19.87
N LYS A 258 -7.27 3.26 18.98
CA LYS A 258 -5.92 3.10 18.46
C LYS A 258 -5.04 4.12 19.18
N VAL A 259 -3.95 3.67 19.79
CA VAL A 259 -3.05 4.55 20.56
C VAL A 259 -1.67 4.47 19.93
N GLU A 260 -1.18 5.59 19.43
CA GLU A 260 0.13 5.72 18.79
C GLU A 260 0.94 6.82 19.48
N ARG A 261 2.26 6.86 19.23
CA ARG A 261 3.05 8.01 19.70
C ARG A 261 2.53 9.26 18.99
N ALA A 262 2.33 10.35 19.72
CA ALA A 262 1.98 11.61 19.06
C ALA A 262 3.16 12.09 18.19
N PRO A 263 2.93 12.66 17.00
CA PRO A 263 4.00 13.34 16.28
C PRO A 263 4.43 14.62 17.04
N ASN A 264 5.56 15.21 16.66
CA ASN A 264 5.89 16.54 17.18
C ASN A 264 4.83 17.56 16.75
N PRO A 265 4.57 18.62 17.52
CA PRO A 265 3.56 19.62 17.16
C PRO A 265 3.75 20.24 15.76
N THR A 266 5.00 20.36 15.30
CA THR A 266 5.35 20.86 13.96
C THR A 266 5.08 19.86 12.84
N ASP A 267 5.14 18.56 13.15
CA ASP A 267 4.94 17.47 12.19
C ASP A 267 3.48 17.04 12.13
N PHE A 268 2.66 17.61 13.01
CA PHE A 268 1.26 17.29 13.15
C PHE A 268 0.46 17.92 12.00
N GLN A 269 -0.05 17.09 11.09
CA GLN A 269 -0.90 17.54 9.98
C GLN A 269 -2.33 17.76 10.46
N TRP A 270 -2.57 18.91 11.09
CA TRP A 270 -3.85 19.23 11.72
C TRP A 270 -5.04 19.18 10.75
N GLU A 271 -4.82 19.55 9.48
CA GLU A 271 -5.82 19.49 8.40
C GLU A 271 -6.34 18.06 8.16
N ASN A 272 -5.52 17.04 8.42
CA ASN A 272 -5.85 15.65 8.14
C ASN A 272 -6.57 14.93 9.28
N LEU A 273 -6.80 15.59 10.42
CA LEU A 273 -7.44 14.98 11.58
C LEU A 273 -8.91 14.63 11.36
N GLY A 274 -9.65 15.50 10.68
CA GLY A 274 -11.07 15.28 10.35
C GLY A 274 -11.29 14.21 9.27
N VAL A 275 -10.23 13.83 8.54
CA VAL A 275 -10.35 12.88 7.42
C VAL A 275 -10.64 11.48 7.94
N THR A 276 -11.82 10.96 7.61
CA THR A 276 -12.25 9.61 8.01
C THR A 276 -11.32 8.53 7.45
N ALA A 277 -11.22 7.40 8.16
CA ALA A 277 -10.40 6.27 7.72
C ALA A 277 -10.83 5.74 6.34
N GLN A 278 -12.12 5.83 6.01
CA GLN A 278 -12.65 5.46 4.70
C GLN A 278 -12.08 6.35 3.60
N HIS A 279 -12.07 7.68 3.79
CA HIS A 279 -11.47 8.60 2.83
C HIS A 279 -9.97 8.36 2.64
N ARG A 280 -9.24 8.05 3.72
CA ARG A 280 -7.81 7.70 3.62
C ARG A 280 -7.60 6.44 2.78
N ARG A 281 -8.42 5.40 3.00
CA ARG A 281 -8.37 4.15 2.21
C ARG A 281 -8.72 4.38 0.75
N THR A 282 -9.77 5.16 0.46
CA THR A 282 -10.13 5.48 -0.93
C THR A 282 -9.03 6.26 -1.61
N ALA A 283 -8.44 7.26 -0.95
CA ALA A 283 -7.31 8.02 -1.50
C ALA A 283 -6.10 7.11 -1.78
N GLN A 284 -5.75 6.24 -0.85
CA GLN A 284 -4.68 5.25 -1.04
C GLN A 284 -4.95 4.32 -2.23
N LEU A 285 -6.17 3.78 -2.34
CA LEU A 285 -6.57 2.92 -3.46
C LEU A 285 -6.56 3.67 -4.80
N THR A 286 -6.98 4.94 -4.81
CA THR A 286 -6.92 5.78 -6.02
C THR A 286 -5.48 6.01 -6.45
N THR A 287 -4.57 6.35 -5.52
CA THR A 287 -3.14 6.53 -5.84
C THR A 287 -2.50 5.23 -6.31
N LEU A 288 -2.79 4.09 -5.67
CA LEU A 288 -2.28 2.78 -6.08
C LEU A 288 -2.80 2.38 -7.47
N THR A 289 -4.09 2.61 -7.75
CA THR A 289 -4.68 2.39 -9.07
C THR A 289 -4.00 3.24 -10.13
N PHE A 290 -3.79 4.53 -9.86
CA PHE A 290 -3.10 5.43 -10.78
C PHE A 290 -1.67 4.98 -11.08
N ILE A 291 -0.87 4.67 -10.04
CA ILE A 291 0.49 4.15 -10.21
C ILE A 291 0.50 2.85 -11.03
N SER A 292 -0.46 1.96 -10.79
CA SER A 292 -0.59 0.69 -11.53
C SER A 292 -0.89 0.92 -13.01
N ILE A 293 -1.75 1.89 -13.34
CA ILE A 293 -2.03 2.28 -14.72
C ILE A 293 -0.77 2.81 -15.40
N VAL A 294 -0.01 3.68 -14.74
CA VAL A 294 1.24 4.22 -15.28
C VAL A 294 2.23 3.09 -15.58
N ILE A 295 2.41 2.15 -14.64
CA ILE A 295 3.28 0.98 -14.84
C ILE A 295 2.80 0.12 -16.03
N ALA A 296 1.49 -0.11 -16.15
CA ALA A 296 0.92 -0.88 -17.25
C ALA A 296 1.16 -0.20 -18.61
N VAL A 297 0.98 1.11 -18.70
CA VAL A 297 1.26 1.89 -19.92
C VAL A 297 2.74 1.80 -20.29
N CYS A 298 3.65 1.96 -19.32
CA CYS A 298 5.08 1.80 -19.56
C CYS A 298 5.41 0.37 -20.05
N ALA A 299 4.81 -0.65 -19.47
CA ALA A 299 5.01 -2.03 -19.88
C ALA A 299 4.53 -2.28 -21.33
N VAL A 300 3.35 -1.75 -21.70
CA VAL A 300 2.82 -1.83 -23.08
C VAL A 300 3.73 -1.10 -24.06
N ALA A 301 4.24 0.08 -23.70
CA ALA A 301 5.17 0.83 -24.54
C ALA A 301 6.49 0.06 -24.75
N CYS A 302 7.08 -0.49 -23.69
CA CYS A 302 8.29 -1.31 -23.78
C CYS A 302 8.05 -2.55 -24.66
N PHE A 303 6.91 -3.23 -24.50
CA PHE A 303 6.55 -4.38 -25.32
C PHE A 303 6.36 -3.99 -26.80
N GLY A 304 5.72 -2.87 -27.08
CA GLY A 304 5.53 -2.35 -28.43
C GLY A 304 6.86 -2.00 -29.12
N LEU A 305 7.78 -1.35 -28.40
CA LEU A 305 9.12 -1.06 -28.90
C LEU A 305 9.92 -2.34 -29.20
N GLN A 306 9.81 -3.35 -28.33
CA GLN A 306 10.44 -4.64 -28.56
C GLN A 306 9.89 -5.33 -29.81
N LYS A 307 8.57 -5.33 -30.00
CA LYS A 307 7.94 -5.87 -31.21
C LYS A 307 8.33 -5.13 -32.49
N LEU A 308 8.48 -3.82 -32.41
CA LEU A 308 8.96 -3.02 -33.54
C LEU A 308 10.41 -3.35 -33.88
N GLN A 309 11.27 -3.53 -32.87
CA GLN A 309 12.66 -3.92 -33.06
C GLN A 309 12.78 -5.31 -33.72
N GLU A 310 11.93 -6.26 -33.32
CA GLU A 310 11.83 -7.58 -33.96
C GLU A 310 11.47 -7.44 -35.46
N SER A 311 10.42 -6.67 -35.78
CA SER A 311 9.98 -6.46 -37.17
C SER A 311 11.05 -5.81 -38.05
N LEU A 312 11.79 -4.82 -37.53
CA LEU A 312 12.88 -4.17 -38.27
C LEU A 312 14.07 -5.10 -38.53
N THR A 313 14.28 -6.09 -37.66
CA THR A 313 15.34 -7.09 -37.82
C THR A 313 14.96 -8.13 -38.86
N GLU A 314 13.67 -8.49 -38.97
CA GLU A 314 13.15 -9.42 -39.98
C GLU A 314 13.29 -8.88 -41.42
N ASP A 315 13.16 -7.56 -41.60
CA ASP A 315 13.27 -6.90 -42.92
C ASP A 315 14.74 -6.75 -43.42
N GLY A 316 15.71 -7.37 -42.75
CA GLY A 316 17.12 -7.32 -43.13
C GLY A 316 17.83 -6.01 -42.81
N GLY A 317 17.22 -5.15 -41.97
CA GLY A 317 17.88 -3.98 -41.43
C GLY A 317 19.05 -4.36 -40.53
N PRO A 318 20.19 -3.64 -40.58
CA PRO A 318 21.29 -3.91 -39.66
C PRO A 318 20.82 -3.71 -38.21
N ALA A 319 21.14 -4.67 -37.35
CA ALA A 319 20.82 -4.58 -35.92
C ALA A 319 21.44 -3.30 -35.34
N ILE A 320 20.59 -2.35 -34.95
CA ILE A 320 21.02 -1.13 -34.26
C ILE A 320 21.28 -1.54 -32.80
N LEU A 321 22.56 -1.74 -32.47
CA LEU A 321 23.07 -1.81 -31.09
C LEU A 321 23.23 -0.41 -30.51
#